data_AF-A0A3S4ZZG5-F1
#
_entry.id   AF-A0A3S4ZZG5-F1
#
_cell.length_a   1.000
_cell.length_b   1.000
_cell.length_c   1.000
_cell.angle_alpha   90.00
_cell.angle_beta   90.00
_cell.angle_gamma   90.00
#
_symmetry.space_group_name_H-M   'P 1'
#
loop_
_entity.id
_entity.type
_entity.pdbx_description
1 polymer ?
#
loop_
_entity_poly.entity_id
_entity_poly.type
_entity_poly.pdbx_seq_one_letter_code
_entity_poly.pdbx_strand_id
1 'polypeptide(L)'
;MLRLLLKLMAFIFVTLTIIILVIDSAYSVSTSYWTTTPLNKMLANLLQTDIYGLNQSIRNIIPAFLSSICIALTCLPAWTIFGACAIICCILNHEKQKPFYKKTYIKGKYI
;
A
#
# COMPACT_ATOMS: atom_id res chain seq x y z
N MET A 1 -6.02 18.26 9.04
CA MET A 1 -4.96 17.39 9.61
C MET A 1 -5.00 15.97 9.05
N LEU A 2 -6.16 15.30 9.03
CA LEU A 2 -6.32 13.95 8.46
C LEU A 2 -5.74 13.81 7.04
N ARG A 3 -5.92 14.83 6.20
CA ARG A 3 -5.41 14.86 4.83
C ARG A 3 -3.88 14.81 4.73
N LEU A 4 -3.21 15.57 5.58
CA LEU A 4 -1.75 15.58 5.65
C LEU A 4 -1.24 14.23 6.14
N LEU A 5 -1.94 13.62 7.11
CA LEU A 5 -1.66 12.27 7.59
C LEU A 5 -1.83 11.22 6.48
N LEU A 6 -2.93 11.23 5.73
CA LEU A 6 -3.14 10.32 4.60
C LEU A 6 -2.07 10.48 3.51
N LYS A 7 -1.64 11.70 3.23
CA LYS A 7 -0.55 11.97 2.29
C LYS A 7 0.78 11.41 2.79
N LEU A 8 1.09 11.58 4.07
CA LEU A 8 2.30 11.03 4.69
C LEU A 8 2.26 9.49 4.68
N MET A 9 1.13 8.89 5.05
CA MET A 9 0.95 7.43 5.02
C MET A 9 1.09 6.87 3.61
N ALA A 10 0.49 7.53 2.60
CA ALA A 10 0.66 7.15 1.21
C ALA A 10 2.14 7.19 0.80
N PHE A 11 2.86 8.25 1.15
CA PHE A 11 4.29 8.37 0.86
C PHE A 11 5.10 7.25 1.50
N ILE A 12 4.84 6.91 2.77
CA ILE A 12 5.50 5.81 3.47
C ILE A 12 5.22 4.49 2.77
N PHE A 13 3.96 4.19 2.44
CA PHE A 13 3.59 2.95 1.77
C PHE A 13 4.18 2.82 0.37
N VAL A 14 4.21 3.91 -0.42
CA VAL A 14 4.89 3.91 -1.73
C VAL A 14 6.38 3.61 -1.56
N THR A 15 7.02 4.25 -0.59
CA THR A 15 8.45 4.05 -0.34
C THR A 15 8.74 2.60 0.04
N LEU A 16 7.98 2.02 0.97
CA LEU A 16 8.11 0.61 1.35
C LEU A 16 7.86 -0.33 0.17
N THR A 17 6.86 -0.04 -0.66
CA THR A 17 6.55 -0.81 -1.87
C THR A 17 7.75 -0.85 -2.81
N ILE A 18 8.36 0.31 -3.08
CA ILE A 18 9.52 0.41 -3.97
C ILE A 18 10.71 -0.36 -3.39
N ILE A 19 11.00 -0.20 -2.10
CA ILE A 19 12.12 -0.89 -1.44
C ILE A 19 11.97 -2.41 -1.57
N ILE A 20 10.79 -2.94 -1.21
CA ILE A 20 10.53 -4.37 -1.25
C ILE A 20 10.55 -4.89 -2.69
N LEU A 21 9.97 -4.13 -3.64
CA LEU A 21 9.98 -4.51 -5.05
C LEU A 21 11.41 -4.59 -5.60
N VAL A 22 12.28 -3.65 -5.24
CA VAL A 22 13.70 -3.66 -5.64
C VAL A 22 14.43 -4.86 -5.03
N ILE A 23 14.18 -5.16 -3.75
CA ILE A 23 14.75 -6.34 -3.08
C ILE A 23 14.32 -7.63 -3.78
N ASP A 24 13.02 -7.84 -3.99
CA ASP A 24 12.48 -9.02 -4.67
C ASP A 24 13.01 -9.13 -6.12
N SER A 25 13.18 -8.00 -6.81
CA SER A 25 13.76 -7.96 -8.16
C SER A 25 15.24 -8.35 -8.15
N ALA A 26 16.02 -7.84 -7.18
CA ALA A 26 17.43 -8.18 -7.03
C ALA A 26 17.62 -9.67 -6.71
N TYR A 27 16.79 -10.23 -5.82
CA TYR A 27 16.78 -11.67 -5.58
C TYR A 27 16.39 -12.45 -6.83
N SER A 28 15.42 -11.98 -7.59
CA SER A 28 14.98 -12.67 -8.80
C SER A 28 16.10 -12.73 -9.86
N VAL A 29 16.85 -11.64 -10.02
CA VAL A 29 18.00 -11.58 -10.92
C VAL A 29 19.13 -12.47 -10.41
N SER A 30 19.49 -12.36 -9.13
CA SER A 30 20.57 -13.14 -8.51
C SER A 30 20.35 -14.64 -8.67
N THR A 31 19.10 -15.05 -8.57
CA THR A 31 18.72 -16.45 -8.55
C THR A 31 18.22 -16.97 -9.91
N SER A 32 18.05 -16.08 -10.90
CA SER A 32 17.49 -16.37 -12.23
C SER A 32 16.08 -16.99 -12.21
N TYR A 33 15.36 -16.89 -11.09
CA TYR A 33 13.97 -17.30 -10.96
C TYR A 33 13.12 -16.16 -10.37
N TRP A 34 11.84 -16.11 -10.73
CA TRP A 34 10.93 -15.11 -10.17
C TRP A 34 10.73 -15.37 -8.67
N THR A 35 11.27 -14.48 -7.83
CA THR A 35 11.12 -14.53 -6.37
C THR A 35 10.30 -13.38 -5.86
N THR A 36 9.30 -13.69 -5.04
CA THR A 36 8.54 -12.68 -4.31
C THR A 36 8.46 -13.05 -2.83
N THR A 37 8.71 -12.08 -1.96
CA THR A 37 8.62 -12.30 -0.52
C THR A 37 7.19 -12.08 -0.04
N PRO A 38 6.51 -13.11 0.50
CA PRO A 38 5.15 -12.96 1.00
C PRO A 38 5.16 -12.16 2.32
N LEU A 39 4.10 -11.39 2.55
CA LEU A 39 4.01 -10.51 3.72
C LEU A 39 4.08 -11.26 5.04
N ASN A 40 3.45 -12.44 5.14
CA ASN A 40 3.45 -13.26 6.34
C ASN A 40 4.87 -13.63 6.80
N LYS A 41 5.77 -13.97 5.87
CA LYS A 41 7.16 -14.32 6.14
C LYS A 41 7.95 -13.09 6.57
N MET A 42 7.72 -11.95 5.92
CA MET A 42 8.35 -10.68 6.30
C MET A 42 7.91 -10.26 7.72
N LEU A 43 6.63 -10.40 8.03
CA LEU A 43 6.05 -10.02 9.32
C LEU A 43 6.47 -10.98 10.45
N ALA A 44 6.55 -12.27 10.16
CA ALA A 44 7.07 -13.30 11.06
C ALA A 44 8.53 -13.01 11.44
N ASN A 45 9.37 -12.69 10.44
CA ASN A 45 10.76 -12.29 10.67
C ASN A 45 10.88 -11.01 11.50
N LEU A 46 10.04 -10.00 11.21
CA LEU A 46 10.05 -8.73 11.93
C LEU A 46 9.63 -8.88 13.40
N LEU A 47 8.60 -9.69 13.66
CA LEU A 47 8.07 -9.94 15.00
C LEU A 47 8.82 -11.05 15.75
N GLN A 48 9.86 -11.64 15.13
CA GLN A 48 10.59 -12.79 15.67
C GLN A 48 9.67 -13.93 16.10
N THR A 49 8.64 -14.20 15.29
CA THR A 49 7.63 -15.24 15.54
C THR A 49 7.54 -16.19 14.35
N ASP A 50 6.88 -17.32 14.52
CA ASP A 50 6.61 -18.26 13.44
C ASP A 50 5.31 -17.89 12.69
N ILE A 51 5.15 -18.45 11.50
CA ILE A 51 3.94 -18.20 10.68
C ILE A 51 2.69 -18.71 11.40
N TYR A 52 2.81 -19.77 12.19
CA TYR A 52 1.68 -20.31 12.96
C TYR A 52 1.25 -19.36 14.07
N GLY A 53 2.18 -18.85 14.89
CA GLY A 53 1.91 -17.85 15.91
C GLY A 53 1.33 -16.56 15.33
N LEU A 54 1.83 -16.13 14.17
CA LEU A 54 1.28 -14.99 13.44
C LEU A 54 -0.16 -15.24 12.99
N ASN A 55 -0.44 -16.39 12.38
CA ASN A 55 -1.79 -16.78 11.95
C ASN A 55 -2.75 -16.93 13.14
N GLN A 56 -2.27 -17.45 14.27
CA GLN A 56 -3.06 -17.58 15.49
C GLN A 56 -3.40 -16.22 16.08
N SER A 57 -2.45 -15.27 16.07
CA SER A 57 -2.70 -13.89 16.47
C SER A 57 -3.79 -13.23 15.60
N ILE A 58 -3.71 -13.42 14.28
CA ILE A 58 -4.74 -12.93 13.35
C ILE A 58 -6.12 -13.52 13.69
N ARG A 59 -6.20 -14.84 13.95
CA ARG A 59 -7.45 -15.51 14.32
C ARG A 59 -8.04 -15.03 15.65
N ASN A 60 -7.19 -14.61 16.59
CA ASN A 60 -7.64 -14.12 17.89
C ASN A 60 -8.15 -12.67 17.83
N ILE A 61 -7.62 -11.84 16.94
CA ILE A 61 -7.96 -10.42 16.83
C ILE A 61 -9.13 -10.19 15.87
N ILE A 62 -9.21 -10.99 14.80
CA ILE A 62 -10.16 -10.78 13.70
C ILE A 62 -11.30 -11.81 13.77
N PRO A 63 -12.56 -11.41 13.49
CA PRO A 63 -13.69 -12.34 13.41
C PRO A 63 -13.39 -13.54 12.49
N ALA A 64 -13.89 -14.72 12.85
CA ALA A 64 -13.56 -15.98 12.19
C ALA A 64 -13.77 -15.98 10.65
N PHE A 65 -14.80 -15.28 10.16
CA PHE A 65 -15.05 -15.14 8.73
C PHE A 65 -13.97 -14.30 8.00
N LEU A 66 -13.50 -13.22 8.63
CA LEU A 66 -12.51 -12.32 8.06
C LEU A 66 -11.07 -12.82 8.27
N SER A 67 -10.81 -13.60 9.33
CA SER A 67 -9.47 -14.08 9.65
C SER A 67 -8.89 -14.96 8.53
N SER A 68 -9.69 -15.80 7.90
CA SER A 68 -9.25 -16.59 6.75
C SER A 68 -8.86 -15.72 5.55
N ILE A 69 -9.61 -14.65 5.30
CA ILE A 69 -9.31 -13.70 4.21
C ILE A 69 -8.03 -12.94 4.52
N CYS A 70 -7.86 -12.48 5.77
CA CYS A 70 -6.65 -11.80 6.20
C CYS A 70 -5.41 -12.70 6.09
N ILE A 71 -5.49 -13.97 6.49
CA ILE A 71 -4.39 -14.93 6.33
C ILE A 71 -4.07 -15.14 4.84
N ALA A 72 -5.08 -15.27 3.98
CA ALA A 72 -4.85 -15.40 2.55
C ALA A 72 -4.19 -14.14 1.95
N LEU A 73 -4.62 -12.96 2.39
CA LEU A 73 -4.02 -11.69 1.98
C LEU A 73 -2.55 -11.60 2.40
N THR A 74 -2.17 -12.05 3.60
CA THR A 74 -0.76 -12.01 4.03
C THR A 74 0.15 -12.97 3.27
N CYS A 75 -0.40 -13.94 2.53
CA CYS A 75 0.38 -14.79 1.62
C CYS A 75 0.74 -14.10 0.30
N LEU A 76 0.14 -12.95 -0.02
CA LEU A 76 0.50 -12.18 -1.22
C LEU A 76 1.87 -11.52 -1.06
N PRO A 77 2.55 -11.19 -2.17
CA PRO A 77 3.81 -10.46 -2.14
C PRO A 77 3.67 -9.15 -1.36
N ALA A 78 4.61 -8.87 -0.46
CA ALA A 78 4.48 -7.71 0.43
C ALA A 78 4.32 -6.38 -0.32
N TRP A 79 5.03 -6.22 -1.45
CA TRP A 79 4.90 -5.02 -2.30
C TRP A 79 3.49 -4.83 -2.87
N THR A 80 2.75 -5.91 -3.18
CA THR A 80 1.36 -5.80 -3.68
C THR A 80 0.43 -5.21 -2.62
N ILE A 81 0.59 -5.62 -1.36
CA ILE A 81 -0.25 -5.17 -0.25
C ILE A 81 0.06 -3.72 0.09
N PHE A 82 1.34 -3.36 0.24
CA PHE A 82 1.73 -1.97 0.48
C PHE A 82 1.32 -1.05 -0.67
N GLY A 83 1.44 -1.52 -1.91
CA GLY A 83 1.00 -0.79 -3.10
C GLY A 83 -0.52 -0.54 -3.07
N ALA A 84 -1.32 -1.57 -2.77
CA ALA A 84 -2.77 -1.43 -2.64
C ALA A 84 -3.14 -0.42 -1.53
N CYS A 85 -2.50 -0.49 -0.37
CA CYS A 85 -2.70 0.47 0.72
C CYS A 85 -2.35 1.91 0.29
N ALA A 86 -1.23 2.09 -0.43
CA ALA A 86 -0.84 3.39 -0.96
C ALA A 86 -1.89 3.96 -1.91
N ILE A 87 -2.41 3.14 -2.83
CA ILE A 87 -3.46 3.55 -3.78
C ILE A 87 -4.71 3.98 -3.03
N ILE A 88 -5.15 3.19 -2.04
CA ILE A 88 -6.31 3.54 -1.20
C ILE A 88 -6.10 4.88 -0.51
N CYS A 89 -4.94 5.11 0.11
CA CYS A 89 -4.62 6.39 0.75
C CYS A 89 -4.61 7.55 -0.26
N CYS A 90 -4.09 7.34 -1.47
CA CYS A 90 -4.09 8.34 -2.54
C CYS A 90 -5.51 8.68 -3.01
N ILE A 91 -6.36 7.68 -3.23
CA ILE A 91 -7.77 7.88 -3.63
C ILE A 91 -8.54 8.63 -2.54
N LEU A 92 -8.37 8.25 -1.28
CA LEU A 92 -9.01 8.93 -0.15
C LEU A 92 -8.54 10.39 0.01
N ASN A 93 -7.32 10.70 -0.44
CA ASN A 93 -6.78 12.06 -0.42
C ASN A 93 -7.18 12.89 -1.66
N HIS A 94 -7.64 12.26 -2.74
CA HIS A 94 -7.92 12.91 -4.01
C HIS A 94 -9.13 13.86 -3.88
N GLU A 95 -8.89 15.16 -3.99
CA GLU A 95 -9.99 16.11 -4.16
C GLU A 95 -10.60 15.93 -5.54
N LYS A 96 -11.93 16.04 -5.64
CA LYS A 96 -12.54 16.35 -6.94
C LYS A 96 -11.90 17.65 -7.41
N GLN A 97 -11.11 17.59 -8.49
CA GLN A 97 -10.57 18.80 -9.09
C GLN A 97 -11.74 19.75 -9.32
N LYS A 98 -11.72 20.93 -8.69
CA LYS A 98 -12.71 21.97 -8.99
C LYS A 98 -12.62 22.19 -10.50
N PRO A 99 -13.75 22.12 -11.24
CA PRO A 99 -13.71 22.31 -12.68
C PRO A 99 -12.96 23.61 -12.94
N PHE A 100 -11.96 23.55 -13.82
CA PHE A 100 -11.10 24.66 -14.20
C PHE A 100 -11.96 25.93 -14.28
N TYR A 101 -11.73 26.85 -13.35
CA TYR A 101 -12.41 28.14 -13.35
C TYR A 101 -12.06 28.80 -14.67
N LYS A 102 -12.95 28.72 -15.67
CA LYS A 102 -12.81 29.36 -16.97
C LYS A 102 -12.57 30.83 -16.65
N LYS A 103 -11.33 31.31 -16.85
CA LYS A 103 -11.06 32.75 -16.86
C LYS A 103 -11.83 33.31 -18.05
N THR A 104 -13.06 33.75 -17.82
CA THR A 104 -13.80 34.55 -18.79
C THR A 104 -13.05 35.86 -18.90
N TYR A 105 -12.19 35.97 -19.91
CA TYR A 105 -11.58 37.24 -20.29
C TYR A 105 -12.72 38.18 -20.67
N ILE A 106 -13.07 39.10 -19.76
CA ILE A 106 -13.93 40.24 -20.08
C ILE A 106 -13.12 41.08 -21.05
N LYS A 107 -13.45 40.97 -22.34
CA LYS A 107 -12.84 41.75 -23.42
C LYS A 107 -13.16 43.21 -23.13
N GLY A 108 -12.13 43.96 -22.75
CA GLY A 108 -12.20 45.39 -22.49
C GLY A 108 -12.84 46.11 -23.68
N LYS A 109 -13.83 46.92 -23.33
CA LYS A 109 -14.51 47.89 -24.19
C LYS A 109 -13.46 48.93 -24.59
N TYR A 110 -13.01 48.90 -25.84
CA TYR A 110 -12.25 50.02 -26.41
C TYR A 110 -13.26 51.06 -26.87
N ILE A 111 -13.18 52.22 -26.22
CA ILE A 111 -13.86 53.48 -26.58
C ILE A 111 -13.23 54.02 -27.86
#